data_AF-A0A314UZQ4-F1
#
_entry.id   AF-A0A314UZQ4-F1
#
_cell.length_a   1.000
_cell.length_b   1.000
_cell.length_c   1.000
_cell.angle_alpha   90.00
_cell.angle_beta   90.00
_cell.angle_gamma   90.00
#
_symmetry.space_group_name_H-M   'P 1'
#
loop_
_entity.id
_entity.type
_entity.pdbx_description
1 polymer ?
#
loop_
_entity_poly.entity_id
_entity_poly.type
_entity_poly.pdbx_seq_one_letter_code
_entity_poly.pdbx_strand_id
1 'polypeptide(L)'
;MSNTAEWERSRAQERQERTRLFHSQENIIRIDMKLANEDVSMLAFTTEQITAPFLLPEMSTSSSRGPQRKSISLKDPKGSQLQLRPKQLLKQIVYIYVHLAKGDTEIFCPAAISKDGRSYNEQLFSAAVDVLRRIGEDGRVIQEFIELGAKGKVAASEGMDTEAALGDIPDEFLDPIQCTFMKDPVILPSSIITVDRPVIQRHLLSDNSDPFNRSHLTADMLYQQ
;
A
#
# COMPACT_ATOMS: atom_id res chain seq x y z
N MET A 1 1.38 20.48 24.75
CA MET A 1 2.29 21.66 24.87
C MET A 1 3.29 21.36 25.97
N SER A 2 4.45 20.80 25.62
CA SER A 2 5.35 20.19 26.62
C SER A 2 6.42 21.14 27.19
N ASN A 3 6.50 22.39 26.70
CA ASN A 3 7.48 23.37 27.17
C ASN A 3 6.80 24.68 27.59
N THR A 4 6.30 24.71 28.83
CA THR A 4 5.53 25.83 29.41
C THR A 4 6.35 27.11 29.53
N ALA A 5 7.67 27.00 29.80
CA ALA A 5 8.56 28.14 29.98
C ALA A 5 8.83 28.93 28.69
N GLU A 6 8.90 28.25 27.54
CA GLU A 6 9.02 28.91 26.23
C GLU A 6 7.70 29.56 25.80
N TRP A 7 6.58 28.90 26.09
CA TRP A 7 5.24 29.42 25.79
C TRP A 7 4.96 30.74 26.52
N GLU A 8 5.33 30.83 27.80
CA GLU A 8 5.14 32.04 28.59
C GLU A 8 6.04 33.20 28.14
N ARG A 9 7.22 32.91 27.57
CA ARG A 9 8.12 33.90 26.97
C ARG A 9 7.66 34.41 25.59
N SER A 10 6.80 33.67 24.88
CA SER A 10 6.28 34.11 23.57
C SER A 10 5.33 35.31 23.69
N ARG A 11 5.42 36.21 22.70
CA ARG A 11 4.53 37.40 22.60
C ARG A 11 3.06 36.97 22.60
N ALA A 12 2.21 37.77 23.24
CA ALA A 12 0.78 37.48 23.37
C ALA A 12 0.09 37.23 22.01
N GLN A 13 0.49 37.97 20.96
CA GLN A 13 0.00 37.79 19.60
C GLN A 13 0.41 36.43 18.99
N GLU A 14 1.66 35.99 19.21
CA GLU A 14 2.15 34.70 18.74
C GLU A 14 1.46 33.53 19.46
N ARG A 15 1.20 33.69 20.75
CA ARG A 15 0.39 32.73 21.53
C ARG A 15 -1.04 32.63 21.00
N GLN A 16 -1.67 33.76 20.68
CA GLN A 16 -3.03 33.77 20.14
C GLN A 16 -3.09 33.07 18.78
N GLU A 17 -2.13 33.34 17.89
CA GLU A 17 -2.09 32.71 16.57
C GLU A 17 -1.84 31.20 16.65
N ARG A 18 -0.87 30.76 17.46
CA ARG A 18 -0.62 29.32 17.69
C ARG A 18 -1.82 28.61 18.31
N THR A 19 -2.57 29.28 19.19
CA THR A 19 -3.79 28.71 19.79
C THR A 19 -4.92 28.58 18.76
N ARG A 20 -5.07 29.57 17.86
CA ARG A 20 -6.03 29.49 16.74
C ARG A 20 -5.68 28.35 15.79
N LEU A 21 -4.42 28.23 15.40
CA LEU A 21 -3.94 27.15 14.54
C LEU A 21 -4.15 25.77 15.19
N PHE A 22 -3.87 25.66 16.49
CA PHE A 22 -4.12 24.44 17.26
C PHE A 22 -5.61 24.04 17.22
N HIS A 23 -6.53 24.94 17.54
CA HIS A 23 -7.97 24.63 17.50
C HIS A 23 -8.48 24.34 16.09
N SER A 24 -7.91 24.99 15.07
CA SER A 24 -8.23 24.69 13.67
C SER A 24 -7.81 23.25 13.31
N GLN A 25 -6.57 22.88 13.61
CA GLN A 25 -6.06 21.53 13.39
C GLN A 25 -6.81 20.46 14.20
N GLU A 26 -7.15 20.77 15.45
CA GLU A 26 -7.94 19.91 16.32
C GLU A 26 -9.33 19.62 15.73
N ASN A 27 -10.01 20.65 15.20
CA ASN A 27 -11.30 20.49 14.54
C ASN A 27 -11.19 19.67 13.25
N ILE A 28 -10.15 19.87 12.44
CA ILE A 28 -9.90 19.08 11.23
C ILE A 28 -9.75 17.60 11.60
N ILE A 29 -8.84 17.28 12.54
CA ILE A 29 -8.62 15.90 12.98
C ILE A 29 -9.90 15.28 13.52
N ARG A 30 -10.70 16.03 14.28
CA ARG A 30 -11.97 15.54 14.82
C ARG A 30 -12.97 15.20 13.71
N ILE A 31 -13.09 16.03 12.67
CA ILE A 31 -13.97 15.78 11.53
C ILE A 31 -13.48 14.57 10.75
N ASP A 32 -12.19 14.52 10.42
CA ASP A 32 -11.59 13.41 9.67
C ASP A 32 -11.75 12.08 10.41
N MET A 33 -11.54 12.07 11.74
CA MET A 33 -11.73 10.87 12.54
C MET A 33 -13.19 10.44 12.65
N LYS A 34 -14.14 11.39 12.70
CA LYS A 34 -15.56 11.06 12.66
C LYS A 34 -15.92 10.40 11.33
N LEU A 35 -15.49 11.01 10.23
CA LEU A 35 -15.72 10.48 8.88
C LEU A 35 -15.11 9.09 8.71
N ALA A 36 -13.85 8.91 9.11
CA ALA A 36 -13.18 7.60 9.03
C ALA A 36 -13.90 6.51 9.84
N ASN A 37 -14.43 6.84 11.02
CA ASN A 37 -15.22 5.87 11.79
C ASN A 37 -16.55 5.54 11.09
N GLU A 38 -17.23 6.53 10.50
CA GLU A 38 -18.48 6.32 9.75
C GLU A 38 -18.24 5.46 8.50
N ASP A 39 -17.19 5.76 7.74
CA ASP A 39 -16.81 5.03 6.53
C ASP A 39 -16.50 3.56 6.85
N VAL A 40 -15.67 3.31 7.87
CA VAL A 40 -15.33 1.94 8.29
C VAL A 40 -16.55 1.21 8.83
N SER A 41 -17.45 1.91 9.53
CA SER A 41 -18.73 1.32 9.97
C SER A 41 -19.61 0.93 8.79
N MET A 42 -19.72 1.80 7.78
CA MET A 42 -20.49 1.54 6.57
C MET A 42 -19.91 0.37 5.79
N LEU A 43 -18.58 0.30 5.68
CA LEU A 43 -17.89 -0.80 5.01
C LEU A 43 -18.10 -2.12 5.75
N ALA A 44 -18.01 -2.14 7.08
CA ALA A 44 -18.29 -3.33 7.89
C ALA A 44 -19.73 -3.84 7.69
N PHE A 45 -20.71 -2.94 7.70
CA PHE A 45 -22.11 -3.28 7.44
C PHE A 45 -22.33 -3.79 6.02
N THR A 46 -21.71 -3.14 5.02
CA THR A 46 -21.92 -3.51 3.61
C THR A 46 -21.30 -4.87 3.31
N THR A 47 -20.09 -5.12 3.84
CA THR A 47 -19.38 -6.40 3.64
C THR A 47 -20.04 -7.57 4.35
N GLU A 48 -20.79 -7.33 5.43
CA GLU A 48 -21.62 -8.36 6.07
C GLU A 48 -22.72 -8.88 5.12
N GLN A 49 -23.29 -7.98 4.32
CA GLN A 49 -24.45 -8.27 3.48
C GLN A 49 -24.05 -8.67 2.05
N ILE A 50 -23.03 -8.03 1.48
CA ILE A 50 -22.62 -8.20 0.09
C ILE A 50 -21.09 -8.11 0.00
N THR A 51 -20.45 -9.24 -0.31
CA THR A 51 -18.99 -9.33 -0.46
C THR A 51 -18.55 -9.26 -1.92
N ALA A 52 -19.36 -9.76 -2.86
CA ALA A 52 -18.98 -9.96 -4.26
C ALA A 52 -18.38 -8.71 -4.96
N PRO A 53 -18.93 -7.48 -4.82
CA PRO A 53 -18.36 -6.30 -5.44
C PRO A 53 -16.94 -5.97 -4.95
N PHE A 54 -16.62 -6.30 -3.70
CA PHE A 54 -15.31 -6.03 -3.10
C PHE A 54 -14.24 -7.07 -3.48
N LEU A 55 -14.68 -8.21 -4.01
CA LEU A 55 -13.80 -9.32 -4.45
C LEU A 55 -13.44 -9.23 -5.93
N LEU A 56 -13.85 -8.17 -6.61
CA LEU A 56 -13.50 -7.94 -8.01
C LEU A 56 -12.02 -7.55 -8.15
N PRO A 57 -11.29 -8.06 -9.17
CA PRO A 57 -9.89 -7.69 -9.46
C PRO A 57 -9.64 -6.18 -9.52
N GLU A 58 -10.60 -5.41 -10.01
CA GLU A 58 -10.53 -3.96 -10.14
C GLU A 58 -10.52 -3.24 -8.79
N MET A 59 -11.17 -3.84 -7.78
CA MET A 59 -11.27 -3.26 -6.44
C MET A 59 -10.02 -3.53 -5.58
N SER A 60 -9.31 -4.64 -5.81
CA SER A 60 -8.10 -4.98 -5.04
C SER A 60 -6.88 -4.11 -5.39
N THR A 61 -6.77 -3.64 -6.63
CA THR A 61 -5.65 -2.81 -7.11
C THR A 61 -5.74 -1.34 -6.67
N SER A 62 -6.94 -0.87 -6.34
CA SER A 62 -7.23 0.53 -6.00
C SER A 62 -7.20 0.81 -4.48
N SER A 63 -7.40 -0.23 -3.67
CA SER A 63 -7.39 -0.30 -2.20
C SER A 63 -6.19 0.34 -1.47
N SER A 64 -4.99 0.16 -2.02
CA SER A 64 -3.73 0.11 -1.25
C SER A 64 -2.84 1.35 -1.38
N ARG A 65 -3.35 2.47 -1.90
CA ARG A 65 -2.59 3.72 -2.02
C ARG A 65 -2.69 4.59 -0.74
N GLY A 66 -2.42 4.01 0.42
CA GLY A 66 -2.34 4.73 1.70
C GLY A 66 -0.89 5.09 2.10
N PRO A 67 -0.59 6.31 2.57
CA PRO A 67 0.74 6.68 3.04
C PRO A 67 1.15 5.91 4.31
N GLN A 68 2.46 5.67 4.48
CA GLN A 68 3.04 4.98 5.63
C GLN A 68 2.51 5.50 6.98
N ARG A 69 2.12 4.59 7.86
CA ARG A 69 1.74 4.90 9.24
C ARG A 69 2.96 5.40 10.02
N LYS A 70 3.03 6.71 10.26
CA LYS A 70 3.84 7.26 11.35
C LYS A 70 3.12 6.93 12.66
N SER A 71 3.82 6.39 13.65
CA SER A 71 3.27 6.14 14.98
C SER A 71 2.80 7.46 15.60
N ILE A 72 1.49 7.71 15.60
CA ILE A 72 0.90 8.86 16.26
C ILE A 72 0.87 8.54 17.76
N SER A 73 1.95 8.90 18.46
CA SER A 73 2.00 8.90 19.92
C SER A 73 1.50 10.26 20.42
N LEU A 74 0.18 10.42 20.51
CA LEU A 74 -0.41 11.58 21.17
C LEU A 74 -0.17 11.45 22.68
N LYS A 75 0.69 12.30 23.25
CA LYS A 75 0.77 12.48 24.70
C LYS A 75 -0.50 13.19 25.13
N ASP A 76 -1.38 12.46 25.80
CA ASP A 76 -2.65 12.93 26.39
C ASP A 76 -3.58 13.70 25.44
N PRO A 77 -4.20 13.05 24.44
CA PRO A 77 -5.52 13.49 24.05
C PRO A 77 -6.47 12.94 25.13
N LYS A 78 -7.33 13.77 25.70
CA LYS A 78 -8.56 13.27 26.29
C LYS A 78 -9.26 12.48 25.17
N GLY A 79 -9.10 11.15 25.13
CA GLY A 79 -9.48 10.32 23.97
C GLY A 79 -10.95 10.47 23.56
N SER A 80 -11.78 10.97 24.48
CA SER A 80 -13.16 11.38 24.26
C SER A 80 -13.35 12.60 23.33
N GLN A 81 -12.38 13.51 23.22
CA GLN A 81 -12.50 14.76 22.44
C GLN A 81 -12.25 14.57 20.94
N LEU A 82 -11.38 13.61 20.56
CA LEU A 82 -11.06 13.32 19.16
C LEU A 82 -11.93 12.19 18.56
N GLN A 83 -12.89 11.65 19.31
CA GLN A 83 -13.73 10.50 18.91
C GLN A 83 -12.94 9.28 18.40
N LEU A 84 -11.65 9.19 18.73
CA LEU A 84 -10.82 8.05 18.42
C LEU A 84 -11.28 6.87 19.28
N ARG A 85 -11.84 5.84 18.64
CA ARG A 85 -12.22 4.58 19.29
C ARG A 85 -11.37 3.43 18.73
N PRO A 86 -10.05 3.35 19.05
CA PRO A 86 -9.15 2.39 18.41
C PRO A 86 -9.59 0.94 18.55
N LYS A 87 -10.17 0.59 19.71
CA LYS A 87 -10.71 -0.76 19.97
C LYS A 87 -11.88 -1.09 19.04
N GLN A 88 -12.82 -0.16 18.88
CA GLN A 88 -13.98 -0.33 18.00
C GLN A 88 -13.54 -0.39 16.53
N LEU A 89 -12.62 0.49 16.14
CA LEU A 89 -12.08 0.53 14.79
C LEU A 89 -11.37 -0.78 14.44
N LEU A 90 -10.56 -1.31 15.37
CA LEU A 90 -9.92 -2.62 15.18
C LEU A 90 -10.95 -3.73 14.99
N LYS A 91 -11.99 -3.78 15.83
CA LYS A 91 -13.09 -4.74 15.67
C LYS A 91 -13.69 -4.65 14.28
N GLN A 92 -14.09 -3.46 13.85
CA GLN A 92 -14.73 -3.26 12.54
C GLN A 92 -13.83 -3.69 11.39
N ILE A 93 -12.55 -3.34 11.43
CA ILE A 93 -11.56 -3.79 10.44
C ILE A 93 -11.50 -5.32 10.41
N VAL A 94 -11.42 -5.98 11.56
CA VAL A 94 -11.40 -7.44 11.66
C VAL A 94 -12.67 -8.06 11.07
N TYR A 95 -13.85 -7.51 11.39
CA TYR A 95 -15.11 -7.95 10.80
C TYR A 95 -15.11 -7.83 9.27
N ILE A 96 -14.64 -6.72 8.72
CA ILE A 96 -14.52 -6.54 7.26
C ILE A 96 -13.68 -7.66 6.65
N TYR A 97 -12.48 -7.92 7.20
CA TYR A 97 -11.61 -8.98 6.71
C TYR A 97 -12.26 -10.37 6.79
N VAL A 98 -12.92 -10.67 7.90
CA VAL A 98 -13.61 -11.94 8.11
C VAL A 98 -14.80 -12.10 7.16
N HIS A 99 -15.61 -11.04 6.96
CA HIS A 99 -16.74 -11.05 6.04
C HIS A 99 -16.28 -11.31 4.60
N LEU A 100 -15.26 -10.57 4.16
CA LEU A 100 -14.68 -10.75 2.82
C LEU A 100 -14.11 -12.17 2.65
N ALA A 101 -13.41 -12.70 3.66
CA ALA A 101 -12.89 -14.06 3.62
C ALA A 101 -13.97 -15.14 3.59
N LYS A 102 -15.13 -14.91 4.21
CA LYS A 102 -16.29 -15.83 4.14
C LYS A 102 -16.97 -15.81 2.77
N GLY A 103 -17.05 -14.63 2.16
CA GLY A 103 -17.62 -14.45 0.83
C GLY A 103 -16.68 -14.83 -0.32
N ASP A 104 -15.43 -15.16 -0.02
CA ASP A 104 -14.38 -15.47 -0.99
C ASP A 104 -14.35 -16.97 -1.31
N THR A 105 -14.93 -17.31 -2.47
CA THR A 105 -14.94 -18.67 -3.01
C THR A 105 -13.65 -19.06 -3.74
N GLU A 106 -12.81 -18.10 -4.13
CA GLU A 106 -11.65 -18.33 -5.02
C GLU A 106 -10.29 -18.04 -4.35
N ILE A 107 -10.25 -17.85 -3.02
CA ILE A 107 -9.02 -17.52 -2.26
C ILE A 107 -8.40 -16.18 -2.75
N PHE A 108 -9.22 -15.32 -3.34
CA PHE A 108 -8.81 -14.01 -3.83
C PHE A 108 -8.37 -13.09 -2.69
N CYS A 109 -9.04 -13.14 -1.53
CA CYS A 109 -8.73 -12.31 -0.38
C CYS A 109 -7.33 -12.60 0.19
N PRO A 110 -6.98 -13.85 0.57
CA PRO A 110 -5.64 -14.16 1.06
C PRO A 110 -4.54 -13.77 0.06
N ALA A 111 -4.74 -14.01 -1.23
CA ALA A 111 -3.78 -13.68 -2.28
C ALA A 111 -3.65 -12.16 -2.52
N ALA A 112 -4.76 -11.42 -2.48
CA ALA A 112 -4.74 -9.95 -2.60
C ALA A 112 -4.07 -9.30 -1.38
N ILE A 113 -4.32 -9.84 -0.18
CA ILE A 113 -3.69 -9.39 1.07
C ILE A 113 -2.18 -9.66 1.04
N SER A 114 -1.75 -10.85 0.62
CA SER A 114 -0.33 -11.21 0.59
C SER A 114 0.47 -10.44 -0.46
N LYS A 115 -0.15 -10.07 -1.58
CA LYS A 115 0.46 -9.25 -2.64
C LYS A 115 0.66 -7.79 -2.25
N ASP A 116 0.03 -7.29 -1.17
CA ASP A 116 0.25 -5.92 -0.70
C ASP A 116 1.59 -5.81 0.07
N GLY A 117 2.68 -5.68 -0.68
CA GLY A 117 4.04 -5.57 -0.12
C GLY A 117 4.31 -4.35 0.75
N ARG A 118 3.38 -3.38 0.86
CA ARG A 118 3.56 -2.18 1.70
C ARG A 118 2.88 -2.28 3.06
N SER A 119 1.79 -3.04 3.15
CA SER A 119 0.96 -3.10 4.37
C SER A 119 0.89 -4.49 4.97
N TYR A 120 1.14 -5.54 4.18
CA TYR A 120 1.13 -6.91 4.67
C TYR A 120 2.29 -7.16 5.64
N ASN A 121 1.95 -7.65 6.82
CA ASN A 121 2.90 -8.14 7.81
C ASN A 121 2.22 -9.20 8.67
N GLU A 122 2.75 -10.42 8.67
CA GLU A 122 2.23 -11.56 9.43
C GLU A 122 2.10 -11.22 10.94
N GLN A 123 3.04 -10.44 11.49
CA GLN A 123 3.05 -10.06 12.90
C GLN A 123 1.86 -9.18 13.29
N LEU A 124 1.30 -8.41 12.34
CA LEU A 124 0.12 -7.58 12.60
C LEU A 124 -1.12 -8.43 12.88
N PHE A 125 -1.25 -9.61 12.25
CA PHE A 125 -2.34 -10.54 12.53
C PHE A 125 -2.24 -11.07 13.96
N SER A 126 -1.04 -11.51 14.39
CA SER A 126 -0.83 -11.96 15.77
C SER A 126 -1.08 -10.85 16.79
N ALA A 127 -0.59 -9.63 16.53
CA ALA A 127 -0.79 -8.50 17.43
C ALA A 127 -2.26 -8.09 17.52
N ALA A 128 -3.00 -8.12 16.41
CA ALA A 128 -4.43 -7.86 16.40
C ALA A 128 -5.18 -8.92 17.22
N VAL A 129 -4.87 -10.21 17.06
CA VAL A 129 -5.47 -11.31 17.84
C VAL A 129 -5.25 -11.11 19.34
N ASP A 130 -4.05 -10.71 19.76
CA ASP A 130 -3.77 -10.44 21.17
C ASP A 130 -4.60 -9.28 21.73
N VAL A 131 -4.79 -8.22 20.94
CA VAL A 131 -5.67 -7.10 21.32
C VAL A 131 -7.13 -7.54 21.36
N LEU A 132 -7.61 -8.31 20.39
CA LEU A 132 -8.98 -8.85 20.34
C LEU A 132 -9.31 -9.70 21.58
N ARG A 133 -8.37 -10.56 21.98
CA ARG A 133 -8.50 -11.36 23.21
C ARG A 133 -8.60 -10.48 24.45
N ARG A 134 -7.78 -9.42 24.54
CA ARG A 134 -7.78 -8.48 25.68
C ARG A 134 -9.05 -7.64 25.78
N ILE A 135 -9.71 -7.34 24.65
CA ILE A 135 -10.96 -6.57 24.63
C ILE A 135 -12.21 -7.47 24.78
N GLY A 136 -12.05 -8.79 24.77
CA GLY A 136 -13.14 -9.75 24.94
C GLY A 136 -13.99 -9.96 23.68
N GLU A 137 -13.37 -10.02 22.50
CA GLU A 137 -14.08 -10.34 21.25
C GLU A 137 -14.56 -11.81 21.21
N ASP A 138 -15.54 -12.10 20.35
CA ASP A 138 -16.04 -13.46 20.13
C ASP A 138 -14.91 -14.40 19.65
N GLY A 139 -14.77 -15.54 20.32
CA GLY A 139 -13.79 -16.57 19.99
C GLY A 139 -13.93 -17.10 18.57
N ARG A 140 -15.14 -17.11 17.99
CA ARG A 140 -15.39 -17.51 16.60
C ARG A 140 -14.75 -16.53 15.61
N VAL A 141 -14.96 -15.23 15.81
CA VAL A 141 -14.38 -14.18 14.95
C VAL A 141 -12.86 -14.19 15.06
N ILE A 142 -12.32 -14.39 16.27
CA ILE A 142 -10.87 -14.53 16.48
C ILE A 142 -10.33 -15.74 15.70
N GLN A 143 -11.01 -16.88 15.75
CA GLN A 143 -10.59 -18.09 15.06
C GLN A 143 -10.63 -17.92 13.53
N GLU A 144 -11.71 -17.36 12.99
CA GLU A 144 -11.85 -17.06 11.56
C GLU A 144 -10.75 -16.09 11.08
N PHE A 145 -10.40 -15.10 11.91
CA PHE A 145 -9.32 -14.16 11.60
C PHE A 145 -7.93 -14.81 11.66
N ILE A 146 -7.70 -15.76 12.59
CA ILE A 146 -6.47 -16.56 12.64
C ILE A 146 -6.34 -17.41 11.36
N GLU A 147 -7.42 -18.05 10.93
CA GLU A 147 -7.45 -18.87 9.71
C GLU A 147 -7.16 -18.03 8.46
N LEU A 148 -7.72 -16.81 8.39
CA LEU A 148 -7.41 -15.87 7.33
C LEU A 148 -5.92 -15.50 7.31
N GLY A 149 -5.35 -15.21 8.47
CA GLY A 149 -3.90 -14.93 8.58
C GLY A 149 -3.04 -16.11 8.13
N ALA A 150 -3.43 -17.33 8.48
CA ALA A 150 -2.74 -18.54 8.05
C ALA A 150 -2.82 -18.74 6.52
N LYS A 151 -4.00 -18.53 5.91
CA LYS A 151 -4.17 -18.57 4.45
C LYS A 151 -3.33 -17.49 3.76
N GLY A 152 -3.29 -16.28 4.31
CA GLY A 152 -2.47 -15.18 3.78
C GLY A 152 -0.98 -15.50 3.83
N LYS A 153 -0.51 -16.17 4.89
CA LYS A 153 0.87 -16.65 5.00
C LYS A 153 1.22 -17.68 3.93
N VAL A 154 0.34 -18.66 3.71
CA VAL A 154 0.54 -19.67 2.66
C VAL A 154 0.59 -18.99 1.29
N ALA A 155 -0.37 -18.13 0.98
CA ALA A 155 -0.40 -17.39 -0.28
C ALA A 155 0.82 -16.46 -0.48
N ALA A 156 1.38 -15.90 0.60
CA ALA A 156 2.61 -15.13 0.54
C ALA A 156 3.82 -16.02 0.23
N SER A 157 3.94 -17.18 0.89
CA SER A 157 5.01 -18.16 0.62
C SER A 157 4.93 -18.68 -0.80
N GLU A 158 3.75 -19.10 -1.25
CA GLU A 158 3.53 -19.58 -2.61
C GLU A 158 3.86 -18.49 -3.63
N GLY A 159 3.49 -17.23 -3.38
CA GLY A 159 3.88 -16.09 -4.21
C GLY A 159 5.41 -15.96 -4.31
N MET A 160 6.12 -16.02 -3.19
CA MET A 160 7.59 -15.97 -3.17
C MET A 160 8.22 -17.16 -3.88
N ASP A 161 7.70 -18.37 -3.67
CA ASP A 161 8.19 -19.59 -4.32
C ASP A 161 7.93 -19.56 -5.82
N THR A 162 6.80 -19.01 -6.28
CA THR A 162 6.52 -18.81 -7.70
C THR A 162 7.45 -17.80 -8.34
N GLU A 163 7.74 -16.67 -7.69
CA GLU A 163 8.72 -15.70 -8.18
C GLU A 163 10.13 -16.31 -8.22
N ALA A 164 10.51 -17.06 -7.18
CA ALA A 164 11.79 -17.77 -7.15
C ALA A 164 11.90 -18.88 -8.21
N ALA A 165 10.79 -19.55 -8.54
CA ALA A 165 10.72 -20.59 -9.56
C ALA A 165 10.66 -20.02 -10.99
N LEU A 166 10.01 -18.88 -11.18
CA LEU A 166 10.01 -18.12 -12.44
C LEU A 166 11.43 -17.63 -12.79
N GLY A 167 12.27 -17.43 -11.78
CA GLY A 167 13.68 -17.10 -11.93
C GLY A 167 13.90 -15.72 -12.56
N ASP A 168 15.16 -15.39 -12.81
CA ASP A 168 15.48 -14.16 -13.53
C ASP A 168 15.09 -14.29 -15.00
N ILE A 169 14.55 -13.22 -15.55
CA ILE A 169 14.29 -13.10 -16.99
C ILE A 169 15.63 -13.33 -17.71
N PRO A 170 15.72 -14.26 -18.68
CA PRO A 170 16.97 -14.48 -19.40
C PRO A 170 17.49 -13.17 -20.00
N ASP A 171 18.81 -12.95 -19.92
CA ASP A 171 19.47 -11.70 -20.33
C ASP A 171 19.11 -11.27 -21.76
N GLU A 172 18.81 -12.23 -22.64
CA GLU A 172 18.39 -11.99 -24.03
C GLU A 172 17.03 -11.26 -24.17
N PHE A 173 16.18 -11.26 -23.14
CA PHE A 173 14.91 -10.53 -23.11
C PHE A 173 14.98 -9.24 -22.30
N LEU A 174 16.13 -8.94 -21.69
CA LEU A 174 16.36 -7.74 -20.91
C LEU A 174 16.98 -6.64 -21.78
N ASP A 175 16.47 -5.42 -21.61
CA ASP A 175 17.04 -4.23 -22.20
C ASP A 175 18.44 -4.00 -21.60
N PRO A 176 19.51 -3.89 -22.42
CA PRO A 176 20.88 -3.75 -21.93
C PRO A 176 21.19 -2.40 -21.27
N ILE A 177 20.29 -1.41 -21.37
CA ILE A 177 20.45 -0.08 -20.77
C ILE A 177 19.65 0.02 -19.46
N GLN A 178 18.41 -0.49 -19.44
CA GLN A 178 17.50 -0.39 -18.30
C GLN A 178 17.43 -1.65 -17.44
N CYS A 179 17.97 -2.78 -17.90
CA CYS A 179 17.85 -4.10 -17.27
C CYS A 179 16.39 -4.47 -16.97
N THR A 180 15.48 -4.14 -17.89
CA THR A 180 14.04 -4.41 -17.80
C THR A 180 13.57 -5.22 -19.00
N PHE A 181 12.44 -5.93 -18.87
CA PHE A 181 11.88 -6.70 -19.98
C PHE A 181 11.56 -5.82 -21.20
N MET A 182 12.12 -6.18 -22.37
CA MET A 182 11.88 -5.49 -23.64
C MET A 182 10.46 -5.79 -24.15
N LYS A 183 9.70 -4.76 -24.52
CA LYS A 183 8.32 -4.91 -25.06
C LYS A 183 8.28 -4.79 -26.58
N ASP A 184 9.14 -3.95 -27.14
CA ASP A 184 9.29 -3.72 -28.58
C ASP A 184 10.79 -3.75 -28.91
N PRO A 185 11.40 -4.95 -28.93
CA PRO A 185 12.83 -5.10 -29.15
C PRO A 185 13.23 -4.66 -30.57
N VAL A 186 14.27 -3.85 -30.66
CA VAL A 186 14.87 -3.36 -31.91
C VAL A 186 16.37 -3.55 -31.93
N ILE A 187 16.91 -3.86 -33.10
CA ILE A 187 18.34 -4.11 -33.30
C ILE A 187 19.01 -2.82 -33.76
N LEU A 188 20.10 -2.47 -33.08
CA LEU A 188 20.97 -1.38 -33.50
C LEU A 188 21.89 -1.85 -34.64
N PRO A 189 21.93 -1.16 -35.79
CA PRO A 189 22.62 -1.64 -37.00
C PRO A 189 24.14 -1.77 -36.84
N SER A 190 24.75 -0.98 -35.94
CA SER A 190 26.21 -0.91 -35.81
C SER A 190 26.76 -1.84 -34.74
N SER A 191 26.08 -1.96 -33.59
CA SER A 191 26.48 -2.83 -32.48
C SER A 191 25.83 -4.21 -32.54
N ILE A 192 24.75 -4.38 -33.32
CA ILE A 192 23.93 -5.60 -33.41
C ILE A 192 23.35 -5.97 -32.02
N ILE A 193 23.20 -4.98 -31.15
CA ILE A 193 22.59 -5.14 -29.83
C ILE A 193 21.09 -4.87 -29.94
N THR A 194 20.29 -5.72 -29.31
CA THR A 194 18.84 -5.52 -29.18
C THR A 194 18.54 -4.65 -27.97
N VAL A 195 17.69 -3.65 -28.15
CA VAL A 195 17.28 -2.67 -27.12
C VAL A 195 15.77 -2.44 -27.26
N ASP A 196 15.07 -2.04 -26.19
CA ASP A 196 13.66 -1.68 -26.26
C ASP A 196 13.48 -0.34 -27.00
N ARG A 197 12.56 -0.27 -27.97
CA ARG A 197 12.37 0.90 -28.83
C ARG A 197 12.17 2.21 -28.06
N PRO A 198 11.30 2.30 -27.02
CA PRO A 198 11.14 3.51 -26.23
C PRO A 198 12.44 3.97 -25.55
N VAL A 199 13.30 3.03 -25.17
CA VAL A 199 14.57 3.30 -24.48
C VAL A 199 15.57 3.93 -25.46
N ILE A 200 15.80 3.32 -26.61
CA ILE A 200 16.71 3.88 -27.63
C ILE A 200 16.17 5.19 -28.22
N GLN A 201 14.85 5.33 -28.41
CA GLN A 201 14.27 6.59 -28.87
C GLN A 201 14.54 7.75 -27.90
N ARG A 202 14.46 7.51 -26.59
CA ARG A 202 14.76 8.53 -25.58
C ARG A 202 16.23 8.96 -25.64
N HIS A 203 17.15 8.02 -25.85
CA HIS A 203 18.57 8.32 -26.07
C HIS A 203 18.76 9.21 -27.31
N LEU A 204 18.14 8.84 -28.43
CA LEU A 204 18.21 9.56 -29.70
C LEU A 204 17.59 10.97 -29.68
N LEU A 205 16.73 11.29 -28.70
CA LEU A 205 16.27 12.67 -28.47
C LEU A 205 17.39 13.60 -28.00
N SER A 206 18.43 13.04 -27.36
CA SER A 206 19.54 13.79 -26.78
C SER A 206 20.82 13.64 -27.60
N ASP A 207 21.09 12.45 -28.14
CA ASP A 207 22.31 12.13 -28.87
C ASP A 207 22.04 11.16 -30.03
N ASN A 208 22.39 11.55 -31.26
CA ASN A 208 22.21 10.74 -32.48
C ASN A 208 23.37 9.73 -32.66
N SER A 209 23.66 8.97 -31.61
CA SER A 209 24.74 7.98 -31.59
C SER A 209 24.28 6.66 -30.98
N ASP A 210 24.89 5.55 -31.40
CA ASP A 210 24.71 4.25 -30.77
C ASP A 210 25.34 4.28 -29.35
N PRO A 211 24.59 3.98 -28.28
CA PRO A 211 25.09 4.11 -26.91
C PRO A 211 26.25 3.16 -26.57
N PHE A 212 26.48 2.11 -27.35
CA PHE A 212 27.50 1.09 -27.08
C PHE A 212 28.83 1.34 -27.82
N ASN A 213 28.79 1.93 -29.02
CA ASN A 213 29.98 2.15 -29.84
C ASN A 213 30.13 3.58 -30.39
N ARG A 214 29.17 4.48 -30.12
CA ARG A 214 29.13 5.89 -30.52
C ARG A 214 29.09 6.14 -32.04
N SER A 215 28.74 5.13 -32.83
CA SER A 215 28.50 5.30 -34.26
C SER A 215 27.26 6.15 -34.50
N HIS A 216 27.21 6.88 -35.61
CA HIS A 216 26.03 7.66 -35.97
C HIS A 216 24.78 6.77 -36.09
N LEU A 217 23.71 7.15 -35.41
CA LEU A 217 22.46 6.38 -35.35
C LEU A 217 21.26 7.34 -35.34
N THR A 218 20.25 7.04 -36.15
CA THR A 218 18.95 7.73 -36.14
C THR A 218 17.81 6.73 -36.02
N ALA A 219 16.61 7.20 -35.63
CA ALA A 219 15.46 6.35 -35.35
C ALA A 219 15.03 5.49 -36.55
N ASP A 220 15.23 5.98 -37.77
CA ASP A 220 14.86 5.28 -39.01
C ASP A 220 15.81 4.12 -39.36
N MET A 221 16.98 4.06 -38.72
CA MET A 221 18.00 3.03 -38.97
C MET A 221 17.79 1.76 -38.13
N LEU A 222 16.77 1.74 -37.26
CA LEU A 222 16.49 0.64 -36.35
C LEU A 222 15.78 -0.51 -37.07
N TYR A 223 16.25 -1.74 -36.89
CA TYR A 223 15.58 -2.93 -37.41
C TYR A 223 14.65 -3.53 -36.35
N GLN A 224 13.49 -4.05 -36.77
CA GLN A 224 12.66 -4.90 -35.90
C GLN A 224 13.30 -6.28 -35.78
N GLN A 225 13.26 -6.85 -34.58
CA GLN A 225 13.64 -8.24 -34.33
C GLN A 225 12.58 -9.21 -34.87
#